data_AF-A0A562PRE5-F1
#
_entry.id   AF-A0A562PRE5-F1
#
_cell.length_a   1.000
_cell.length_b   1.000
_cell.length_c   1.000
_cell.angle_alpha   90.00
_cell.angle_beta   90.00
_cell.angle_gamma   90.00
#
_symmetry.space_group_name_H-M   'P 1'
#
loop_
_entity.id
_entity.type
_entity.pdbx_description
1 polymer ?
#
loop_
_entity_poly.entity_id
_entity_poly.type
_entity_poly.pdbx_seq_one_letter_code
_entity_poly.pdbx_strand_id
1 'polypeptide(L)'
;MRKLIPFAFAAAALAQHAGAAELSGTWRFEKSADYHGQTKIPAPKSPVLQIVNQQAAFSPSCLVKLDKARYAYSEPFQGLLKEGVDEPKLEKYLGKNFGFSITGSKDYYEADVDSDCNGMQREFLVSGDKLLVPVAGSGFYSYVRSDGGTAAAVDPKLPLGGRKLSQLPFSVPAYTGLCLDLVPLVKGVPQATAKCAPVYYPYVANAKDADALAKLIGNHDYKKGGGSHAADYAPPFASKLHPTFAVLPPLKDVLLVRVDDLEGGNEKRDVMSGVFLAIKDGKVTDQLNEGCTIDTAYNCVDADGKKQYQLLESGKFKKLP
;
A
#
# COMPACT_ATOMS: atom_id res chain seq x y z
N MET A 1 15.10 22.17 -60.93
CA MET A 1 13.81 22.03 -60.22
C MET A 1 13.77 20.65 -59.55
N ARG A 2 14.15 20.56 -58.27
CA ARG A 2 14.02 19.34 -57.46
C ARG A 2 12.87 19.57 -56.48
N LYS A 3 11.79 18.79 -56.63
CA LYS A 3 10.63 18.81 -55.72
C LYS A 3 11.03 18.10 -54.42
N LEU A 4 11.02 18.83 -53.31
CA LEU A 4 11.09 18.27 -51.95
C LEU A 4 9.65 18.12 -51.44
N ILE A 5 9.28 16.89 -51.12
CA ILE A 5 8.05 16.53 -50.40
C ILE A 5 8.41 16.50 -48.92
N PRO A 6 7.86 17.36 -48.05
CA PRO A 6 7.96 17.14 -46.62
C PRO A 6 6.84 16.19 -46.18
N PHE A 7 7.28 15.06 -45.61
CA PHE A 7 6.48 14.09 -44.89
C PHE A 7 5.61 14.77 -43.83
N ALA A 8 4.30 14.54 -43.90
CA ALA A 8 3.39 14.84 -42.80
C ALA A 8 3.64 13.84 -41.66
N PHE A 9 4.19 14.32 -40.54
CA PHE A 9 4.17 13.58 -39.28
C PHE A 9 2.73 13.58 -38.76
N ALA A 10 2.03 12.47 -38.95
CA ALA A 10 0.81 12.19 -38.19
C ALA A 10 1.22 11.90 -36.74
N ALA A 11 1.05 12.90 -35.87
CA ALA A 11 1.09 12.69 -34.43
C ALA A 11 -0.12 11.82 -34.06
N ALA A 12 0.10 10.51 -33.96
CA ALA A 12 -0.83 9.61 -33.31
C ALA A 12 -0.86 10.00 -31.82
N ALA A 13 -1.87 10.78 -31.44
CA ALA A 13 -2.25 10.95 -30.05
C ALA A 13 -2.50 9.55 -29.49
N LEU A 14 -1.60 9.08 -28.63
CA LEU A 14 -1.82 7.92 -27.80
C LEU A 14 -3.05 8.22 -26.95
N ALA A 15 -4.21 7.74 -27.40
CA ALA A 15 -5.39 7.62 -26.58
C ALA A 15 -4.99 6.71 -25.40
N GLN A 16 -4.64 7.34 -24.28
CA GLN A 16 -4.62 6.70 -22.98
C GLN A 16 -5.99 6.04 -22.84
N HIS A 17 -6.02 4.73 -22.96
CA HIS A 17 -7.17 3.95 -22.56
C HIS A 17 -7.34 4.24 -21.08
N ALA A 18 -8.33 5.08 -20.75
CA ALA A 18 -8.86 5.19 -19.41
C ALA A 18 -9.47 3.82 -19.07
N GLY A 19 -8.62 2.89 -18.65
CA GLY A 19 -9.05 1.70 -17.92
C GLY A 19 -9.89 2.17 -16.74
N ALA A 20 -10.93 1.40 -16.41
CA ALA A 20 -11.73 1.62 -15.20
C ALA A 20 -10.79 1.96 -14.03
N ALA A 21 -11.13 2.98 -13.25
CA ALA A 21 -10.26 3.46 -12.18
C ALA A 21 -10.11 2.33 -11.14
N GLU A 22 -8.99 1.62 -11.19
CA GLU A 22 -8.73 0.47 -10.34
C GLU A 22 -8.73 0.91 -8.86
N LEU A 23 -9.62 0.38 -8.03
CA LEU A 23 -9.71 0.76 -6.61
C LEU A 23 -8.42 0.45 -5.83
N SER A 24 -7.66 -0.57 -6.26
CA SER A 24 -6.42 -0.97 -5.60
C SER A 24 -5.36 0.13 -5.62
N GLY A 25 -4.75 0.38 -4.46
CA GLY A 25 -3.80 1.46 -4.26
C GLY A 25 -3.76 1.96 -2.81
N THR A 26 -2.85 2.90 -2.56
CA THR A 26 -2.79 3.66 -1.32
C THR A 26 -3.52 4.98 -1.49
N TRP A 27 -4.48 5.26 -0.61
CA TRP A 27 -5.31 6.45 -0.62
C TRP A 27 -5.05 7.27 0.64
N ARG A 28 -4.76 8.56 0.48
CA ARG A 28 -4.47 9.46 1.60
C ARG A 28 -5.59 10.46 1.80
N PHE A 29 -6.01 10.64 3.04
CA PHE A 29 -6.98 11.65 3.42
C PHE A 29 -6.47 13.03 3.03
N GLU A 30 -7.29 13.75 2.25
CA GLU A 30 -7.03 15.13 1.85
C GLU A 30 -7.78 16.09 2.75
N LYS A 31 -9.10 15.88 2.90
CA LYS A 31 -9.98 16.78 3.65
C LYS A 31 -11.35 16.18 3.92
N SER A 32 -12.08 16.85 4.79
CA SER A 32 -13.48 16.59 5.09
C SER A 32 -14.32 17.85 4.92
N ALA A 33 -15.59 17.71 4.53
CA ALA A 33 -16.55 18.81 4.55
C ALA A 33 -17.99 18.31 4.67
N ASP A 34 -18.82 19.10 5.33
CA ASP A 34 -20.27 18.91 5.42
C ASP A 34 -20.96 19.73 4.32
N TYR A 35 -21.94 19.13 3.64
CA TYR A 35 -22.67 19.79 2.55
C TYR A 35 -23.26 21.14 2.95
N HIS A 36 -23.85 21.20 4.16
CA HIS A 36 -24.51 22.40 4.67
C HIS A 36 -23.54 23.35 5.40
N GLY A 37 -22.30 22.91 5.66
CA GLY A 37 -21.31 23.63 6.44
C GLY A 37 -21.69 23.79 7.92
N GLN A 38 -22.65 23.00 8.41
CA GLN A 38 -23.20 23.13 9.77
C GLN A 38 -22.36 22.37 10.79
N THR A 39 -21.75 21.26 10.37
CA THR A 39 -20.98 20.38 11.25
C THR A 39 -19.51 20.32 10.83
N LYS A 40 -18.60 20.48 11.79
CA LYS A 40 -17.19 20.19 11.57
C LYS A 40 -16.97 18.69 11.62
N ILE A 41 -16.56 18.10 10.51
CA ILE A 41 -16.26 16.67 10.44
C ILE A 41 -14.79 16.45 10.81
N PRO A 42 -14.48 15.72 11.91
CA PRO A 42 -13.11 15.43 12.28
C PRO A 42 -12.41 14.59 11.22
N ALA A 43 -11.07 14.56 11.22
CA ALA A 43 -10.33 13.65 10.36
C ALA A 43 -10.66 12.19 10.71
N PRO A 44 -10.65 11.28 9.72
CA PRO A 44 -10.87 9.87 9.98
C PRO A 44 -9.75 9.30 10.86
N LYS A 45 -10.08 8.29 11.67
CA LYS A 45 -9.07 7.50 12.43
C LYS A 45 -8.04 6.85 11.51
N SER A 46 -8.45 6.53 10.29
CA SER A 46 -7.63 5.94 9.23
C SER A 46 -7.37 6.97 8.13
N PRO A 47 -6.34 7.83 8.30
CA PRO A 47 -5.99 8.84 7.29
C PRO A 47 -5.33 8.25 6.05
N VAL A 48 -4.95 6.97 6.10
CA VAL A 48 -4.45 6.21 4.94
C VAL A 48 -5.25 4.93 4.81
N LEU A 49 -5.72 4.65 3.60
CA LEU A 49 -6.37 3.39 3.24
C LEU A 49 -5.47 2.65 2.25
N GLN A 50 -5.21 1.38 2.51
CA GLN A 50 -4.53 0.50 1.57
C GLN A 50 -5.53 -0.52 1.08
N ILE A 51 -5.73 -0.55 -0.24
CA ILE A 51 -6.70 -1.43 -0.88
C ILE A 51 -5.97 -2.34 -1.88
N VAL A 52 -6.15 -3.65 -1.75
CA VAL A 52 -5.56 -4.67 -2.62
C VAL A 52 -6.65 -5.67 -2.98
N ASN A 53 -6.85 -5.91 -4.27
CA ASN A 53 -7.90 -6.83 -4.77
C ASN A 53 -9.26 -6.64 -4.10
N GLN A 54 -9.72 -5.38 -4.01
CA GLN A 54 -10.99 -5.02 -3.36
C GLN A 54 -11.08 -5.41 -1.88
N GLN A 55 -9.95 -5.60 -1.19
CA GLN A 55 -9.92 -5.72 0.26
C GLN A 55 -9.18 -4.51 0.82
N ALA A 56 -9.74 -3.87 1.84
CA ALA A 56 -9.23 -2.63 2.41
C ALA A 56 -8.83 -2.83 3.87
N ALA A 57 -7.64 -2.34 4.22
CA ALA A 57 -7.18 -2.27 5.60
C ALA A 57 -7.48 -0.87 6.17
N PHE A 58 -8.36 -0.82 7.16
CA PHE A 58 -8.67 0.41 7.90
C PHE A 58 -7.87 0.51 9.20
N SER A 59 -7.52 -0.64 9.79
CA SER A 59 -6.63 -0.74 10.95
C SER A 59 -5.92 -2.10 10.92
N PRO A 60 -4.95 -2.37 11.81
CA PRO A 60 -4.34 -3.69 11.91
C PRO A 60 -5.31 -4.86 12.12
N SER A 61 -6.46 -4.62 12.75
CA SER A 61 -7.47 -5.64 13.06
C SER A 61 -8.72 -5.53 12.19
N CYS A 62 -8.80 -4.54 11.29
CA CYS A 62 -9.98 -4.30 10.47
C CYS A 62 -9.62 -4.37 8.98
N LEU A 63 -9.90 -5.54 8.41
CA LEU A 63 -9.79 -5.84 6.99
C LEU A 63 -11.20 -6.11 6.48
N VAL A 64 -11.65 -5.33 5.51
CA VAL A 64 -13.00 -5.49 4.94
C VAL A 64 -12.93 -5.75 3.45
N LYS A 65 -13.84 -6.60 2.97
CA LYS A 65 -14.06 -6.80 1.55
C LYS A 65 -14.92 -5.64 1.02
N LEU A 66 -14.56 -5.14 -0.16
CA LEU A 66 -15.25 -4.07 -0.86
C LEU A 66 -15.95 -4.67 -2.07
N ASP A 67 -17.26 -4.78 -2.02
CA ASP A 67 -18.05 -5.33 -3.11
C ASP A 67 -18.48 -4.22 -4.06
N LYS A 68 -18.22 -4.43 -5.36
CA LYS A 68 -18.68 -3.49 -6.38
C LYS A 68 -20.20 -3.55 -6.45
N ALA A 69 -20.84 -2.41 -6.18
CA ALA A 69 -22.28 -2.26 -6.21
C ALA A 69 -22.72 -1.33 -7.34
N ARG A 70 -24.01 -1.38 -7.68
CA ARG A 70 -24.60 -0.43 -8.63
C ARG A 70 -24.83 0.88 -7.89
N TYR A 71 -24.25 1.97 -8.37
CA TYR A 71 -24.54 3.28 -7.81
C TYR A 71 -26.03 3.64 -7.99
N ALA A 72 -26.69 3.95 -6.88
CA ALA A 72 -28.01 4.56 -6.84
C ALA A 72 -27.98 5.74 -5.87
N TYR A 73 -28.23 6.97 -6.33
CA TYR A 73 -28.12 8.20 -5.52
C TYR A 73 -28.81 8.10 -4.14
N SER A 74 -29.96 7.43 -4.08
CA SER A 74 -30.75 7.25 -2.85
C SER A 74 -30.10 6.39 -1.77
N GLU A 75 -29.09 5.59 -2.09
CA GLU A 75 -28.42 4.71 -1.13
C GLU A 75 -27.44 5.51 -0.24
N PRO A 76 -26.31 6.03 -0.75
CA PRO A 76 -25.36 6.78 0.07
C PRO A 76 -25.83 8.17 0.50
N PHE A 77 -26.83 8.73 -0.19
CA PHE A 77 -27.25 10.14 -0.02
C PHE A 77 -28.71 10.29 0.41
N GLN A 78 -29.28 9.29 1.08
CA GLN A 78 -30.69 9.35 1.52
C GLN A 78 -30.98 10.57 2.42
N GLY A 79 -30.03 10.96 3.29
CA GLY A 79 -30.17 12.14 4.15
C GLY A 79 -30.30 13.43 3.33
N LEU A 80 -29.33 13.68 2.45
CA LEU A 80 -29.34 14.80 1.51
C LEU A 80 -30.58 14.83 0.62
N LEU A 81 -31.02 13.67 0.13
CA LEU A 81 -32.24 13.57 -0.68
C LEU A 81 -33.48 14.00 0.09
N LYS A 82 -33.61 13.61 1.36
CA LYS A 82 -34.72 14.05 2.25
C LYS A 82 -34.69 15.55 2.51
N GLU A 83 -33.52 16.18 2.42
CA GLU A 83 -33.33 17.63 2.55
C GLU A 83 -33.46 18.39 1.22
N GLY A 84 -33.90 17.71 0.14
CA GLY A 84 -34.14 18.34 -1.16
C GLY A 84 -32.86 18.60 -1.98
N VAL A 85 -31.76 17.95 -1.62
CA VAL A 85 -30.51 17.93 -2.39
C VAL A 85 -30.59 16.78 -3.39
N ASP A 86 -30.80 17.12 -4.65
CA ASP A 86 -30.77 16.20 -5.78
C ASP A 86 -29.33 16.00 -6.30
N GLU A 87 -29.16 14.98 -7.14
CA GLU A 87 -27.86 14.62 -7.70
C GLU A 87 -27.14 15.77 -8.43
N PRO A 88 -27.79 16.61 -9.26
CA PRO A 88 -27.13 17.77 -9.87
C PRO A 88 -26.61 18.81 -8.87
N LYS A 89 -27.35 19.05 -7.77
CA LYS A 89 -26.87 19.93 -6.70
C LYS A 89 -25.65 19.34 -6.01
N LEU A 90 -25.68 18.03 -5.71
CA LEU A 90 -24.55 17.35 -5.10
C LEU A 90 -23.32 17.33 -6.02
N GLU A 91 -23.49 17.02 -7.32
CA GLU A 91 -22.42 17.08 -8.33
C GLU A 91 -21.72 18.44 -8.32
N LYS A 92 -22.48 19.54 -8.36
CA LYS A 92 -21.92 20.89 -8.34
C LYS A 92 -21.14 21.16 -7.05
N TYR A 93 -21.66 20.72 -5.91
CA TYR A 93 -20.97 20.85 -4.62
C TYR A 93 -19.68 20.04 -4.59
N LEU A 94 -19.70 18.78 -5.03
CA LEU A 94 -18.56 17.89 -5.03
C LEU A 94 -17.48 18.34 -6.03
N GLY A 95 -17.88 18.80 -7.21
CA GLY A 95 -16.96 19.38 -8.18
C GLY A 95 -16.26 20.62 -7.63
N LYS A 96 -16.99 21.51 -6.96
CA LYS A 96 -16.42 22.74 -6.36
C LYS A 96 -15.52 22.44 -5.15
N ASN A 97 -15.96 21.58 -4.24
CA ASN A 97 -15.31 21.41 -2.95
C ASN A 97 -14.27 20.30 -2.95
N PHE A 98 -14.40 19.29 -3.79
CA PHE A 98 -13.51 18.12 -3.80
C PHE A 98 -12.84 17.86 -5.16
N GLY A 99 -13.26 18.58 -6.22
CA GLY A 99 -12.84 18.24 -7.57
C GLY A 99 -13.30 16.83 -7.96
N PHE A 100 -14.45 16.40 -7.43
CA PHE A 100 -15.01 15.05 -7.62
C PHE A 100 -16.28 15.13 -8.45
N SER A 101 -16.43 14.22 -9.41
CA SER A 101 -17.65 14.09 -10.21
C SER A 101 -18.33 12.75 -9.90
N ILE A 102 -19.57 12.81 -9.42
CA ILE A 102 -20.45 11.64 -9.23
C ILE A 102 -21.15 11.28 -10.53
N THR A 103 -21.40 12.27 -11.38
CA THR A 103 -22.06 12.14 -12.68
C THR A 103 -21.10 11.52 -13.69
N GLY A 104 -20.88 10.21 -13.57
CA GLY A 104 -19.88 9.47 -14.32
C GLY A 104 -18.98 8.57 -13.48
N SER A 105 -19.10 8.60 -12.15
CA SER A 105 -18.48 7.60 -11.27
C SER A 105 -19.10 6.23 -11.56
N LYS A 106 -18.35 5.37 -12.27
CA LYS A 106 -18.78 4.01 -12.64
C LYS A 106 -18.51 2.99 -11.54
N ASP A 107 -17.72 3.38 -10.55
CA ASP A 107 -17.12 2.48 -9.57
C ASP A 107 -17.57 2.93 -8.16
N TYR A 108 -18.63 2.28 -7.69
CA TYR A 108 -19.18 2.38 -6.34
C TYR A 108 -18.93 1.05 -5.62
N TYR A 109 -18.46 1.12 -4.39
CA TYR A 109 -18.13 -0.04 -3.58
C TYR A 109 -18.73 0.07 -2.18
N GLU A 110 -19.16 -1.07 -1.68
CA GLU A 110 -19.69 -1.22 -0.33
C GLU A 110 -18.77 -2.15 0.48
N ALA A 111 -18.43 -1.74 1.69
CA ALA A 111 -17.68 -2.59 2.61
C ALA A 111 -18.61 -3.60 3.28
N ASP A 112 -18.24 -4.87 3.20
CA ASP A 112 -18.76 -5.95 4.04
C ASP A 112 -18.12 -5.81 5.42
N VAL A 113 -18.80 -5.08 6.30
CA VAL A 113 -18.30 -4.69 7.63
C VAL A 113 -18.86 -5.65 8.68
N ASP A 114 -17.96 -6.36 9.36
CA ASP A 114 -18.27 -7.17 10.53
C ASP A 114 -18.21 -6.35 11.85
N SER A 115 -18.36 -7.04 12.98
CA SER A 115 -18.30 -6.41 14.31
C SER A 115 -16.95 -5.81 14.66
N ASP A 116 -15.85 -6.33 14.09
CA ASP A 116 -14.48 -5.92 14.40
C ASP A 116 -14.12 -4.62 13.67
N CYS A 117 -14.89 -4.29 12.64
CA CYS A 117 -14.83 -3.06 11.86
C CYS A 117 -15.96 -2.06 12.18
N ASN A 118 -16.59 -2.18 13.36
CA ASN A 118 -17.69 -1.30 13.76
C ASN A 118 -17.33 0.21 13.69
N GLY A 119 -18.21 0.98 13.06
CA GLY A 119 -18.05 2.44 12.90
C GLY A 119 -17.13 2.87 11.75
N MET A 120 -16.68 1.94 10.91
CA MET A 120 -15.88 2.24 9.72
C MET A 120 -16.72 2.73 8.54
N GLN A 121 -16.03 3.33 7.59
CA GLN A 121 -16.56 3.78 6.31
C GLN A 121 -17.16 2.59 5.54
N ARG A 122 -18.41 2.74 5.08
CA ARG A 122 -19.12 1.66 4.37
C ARG A 122 -19.18 1.84 2.86
N GLU A 123 -19.11 3.07 2.40
CA GLU A 123 -19.44 3.42 1.01
C GLU A 123 -18.27 4.19 0.39
N PHE A 124 -17.88 3.79 -0.82
CA PHE A 124 -16.73 4.35 -1.51
C PHE A 124 -17.10 4.67 -2.94
N LEU A 125 -16.97 5.93 -3.33
CA LEU A 125 -17.12 6.38 -4.71
C LEU A 125 -15.75 6.72 -5.27
N VAL A 126 -15.42 6.15 -6.43
CA VAL A 126 -14.13 6.39 -7.10
C VAL A 126 -14.34 7.23 -8.36
N SER A 127 -13.45 8.21 -8.56
CA SER A 127 -13.39 9.02 -9.77
C SER A 127 -11.91 9.37 -10.05
N GLY A 128 -11.28 8.60 -10.94
CA GLY A 128 -9.85 8.73 -11.24
C GLY A 128 -8.97 8.52 -10.00
N ASP A 129 -8.23 9.56 -9.61
CA ASP A 129 -7.36 9.58 -8.43
C ASP A 129 -8.04 10.12 -7.16
N LYS A 130 -9.36 10.32 -7.20
CA LYS A 130 -10.15 10.71 -6.03
C LYS A 130 -11.01 9.55 -5.56
N LEU A 131 -11.05 9.38 -4.24
CA LEU A 131 -11.95 8.49 -3.54
C LEU A 131 -12.75 9.32 -2.55
N LEU A 132 -14.08 9.22 -2.62
CA LEU A 132 -15.01 9.94 -1.77
C LEU A 132 -15.74 8.94 -0.89
N VAL A 133 -15.82 9.25 0.41
CA VAL A 133 -16.58 8.46 1.38
C VAL A 133 -17.66 9.34 1.99
N PRO A 134 -18.95 9.01 1.75
CA PRO A 134 -20.08 9.60 2.48
C PRO A 134 -20.01 9.24 3.97
N VAL A 135 -20.24 10.22 4.84
CA VAL A 135 -20.28 10.03 6.29
C VAL A 135 -21.33 10.94 6.93
N ALA A 136 -21.92 10.50 8.05
CA ALA A 136 -22.83 11.33 8.85
C ALA A 136 -23.99 11.99 8.06
N GLY A 137 -24.50 11.34 7.01
CA GLY A 137 -25.70 11.74 6.25
C GLY A 137 -25.50 12.88 5.23
N SER A 138 -24.68 13.89 5.56
CA SER A 138 -24.39 15.06 4.71
C SER A 138 -22.89 15.37 4.61
N GLY A 139 -22.06 14.57 5.26
CA GLY A 139 -20.63 14.74 5.35
C GLY A 139 -19.83 13.89 4.37
N PHE A 140 -18.61 14.32 4.09
CA PHE A 140 -17.72 13.62 3.17
C PHE A 140 -16.29 13.59 3.69
N TYR A 141 -15.64 12.46 3.52
CA TYR A 141 -14.19 12.36 3.47
C TYR A 141 -13.74 12.27 2.02
N SER A 142 -12.69 13.01 1.67
CA SER A 142 -12.00 12.88 0.41
C SER A 142 -10.61 12.35 0.63
N TYR A 143 -10.27 11.35 -0.18
CA TYR A 143 -8.96 10.76 -0.28
C TYR A 143 -8.42 10.96 -1.70
N VAL A 144 -7.10 11.05 -1.80
CA VAL A 144 -6.37 11.13 -3.06
C VAL A 144 -5.47 9.92 -3.18
N ARG A 145 -5.42 9.33 -4.38
CA ARG A 145 -4.49 8.26 -4.70
C ARG A 145 -3.07 8.79 -4.54
N SER A 146 -2.29 8.09 -3.73
CA SER A 146 -0.87 8.34 -3.57
C SER A 146 -0.12 7.20 -4.24
N ASP A 147 0.98 7.54 -4.91
CA ASP A 147 2.00 6.61 -5.34
C ASP A 147 2.73 5.95 -4.15
N GLY A 148 2.40 6.32 -2.91
CA GLY A 148 3.03 5.83 -1.69
C GLY A 148 4.51 6.19 -1.59
N GLY A 149 4.97 7.27 -2.23
CA GLY A 149 6.38 7.63 -2.26
C GLY A 149 7.23 6.79 -3.23
N THR A 150 6.61 6.05 -4.15
CA THR A 150 7.32 5.25 -5.17
C THR A 150 7.88 6.09 -6.32
N ALA A 151 7.43 7.33 -6.53
CA ALA A 151 7.95 8.22 -7.58
C ALA A 151 9.23 8.96 -7.20
N ALA A 152 9.76 8.80 -5.98
CA ALA A 152 11.05 9.37 -5.63
C ALA A 152 12.14 8.80 -6.56
N ALA A 153 12.98 9.67 -7.12
CA ALA A 153 14.10 9.26 -7.97
C ALA A 153 15.03 8.34 -7.17
N VAL A 154 15.01 7.06 -7.51
CA VAL A 154 15.86 6.04 -6.90
C VAL A 154 17.29 6.26 -7.38
N ASP A 155 18.26 6.24 -6.47
CA ASP A 155 19.67 6.23 -6.86
C ASP A 155 19.95 5.00 -7.76
N PRO A 156 20.42 5.18 -9.01
CA PRO A 156 20.66 4.09 -9.94
C PRO A 156 21.73 3.10 -9.47
N LYS A 157 22.51 3.44 -8.44
CA LYS A 157 23.50 2.54 -7.83
C LYS A 157 22.89 1.52 -6.87
N LEU A 158 21.63 1.69 -6.46
CA LEU A 158 20.96 0.75 -5.58
C LEU A 158 20.73 -0.59 -6.30
N PRO A 159 20.99 -1.73 -5.64
CA PRO A 159 20.89 -3.06 -6.25
C PRO A 159 19.43 -3.53 -6.35
N LEU A 160 18.56 -2.77 -7.01
CA LEU A 160 17.14 -3.12 -7.16
C LEU A 160 16.90 -4.26 -8.16
N GLY A 161 17.77 -4.42 -9.15
CA GLY A 161 17.63 -5.49 -10.16
C GLY A 161 16.33 -5.43 -10.96
N GLY A 162 15.79 -4.23 -11.21
CA GLY A 162 14.53 -4.03 -11.93
C GLY A 162 13.25 -4.26 -11.09
N ARG A 163 13.38 -4.48 -9.79
CA ARG A 163 12.24 -4.64 -8.88
C ARG A 163 11.42 -3.37 -8.75
N LYS A 164 10.11 -3.55 -8.67
CA LYS A 164 9.15 -2.51 -8.30
C LYS A 164 9.17 -2.32 -6.79
N LEU A 165 8.82 -1.11 -6.38
CA LEU A 165 8.80 -0.70 -4.98
C LEU A 165 7.38 -0.83 -4.44
N SER A 166 7.25 -1.40 -3.24
CA SER A 166 6.03 -1.34 -2.46
C SER A 166 5.81 0.08 -1.95
N GLN A 167 4.61 0.38 -1.47
CA GLN A 167 4.21 1.74 -1.09
C GLN A 167 4.41 2.02 0.40
N LEU A 168 4.79 3.27 0.72
CA LEU A 168 4.70 3.84 2.07
C LEU A 168 3.33 4.53 2.29
N PRO A 169 2.79 4.54 3.51
CA PRO A 169 3.28 3.80 4.67
C PRO A 169 3.20 2.29 4.44
N PHE A 170 4.22 1.54 4.88
CA PHE A 170 4.22 0.09 4.80
C PHE A 170 3.71 -0.47 6.13
N SER A 171 2.45 -0.89 6.17
CA SER A 171 1.83 -1.50 7.34
C SER A 171 2.04 -3.01 7.31
N VAL A 172 2.82 -3.55 8.24
CA VAL A 172 3.02 -5.01 8.35
C VAL A 172 1.68 -5.75 8.52
N PRO A 173 0.75 -5.32 9.41
CA PRO A 173 -0.56 -5.95 9.50
C PRO A 173 -1.35 -5.93 8.19
N ALA A 174 -1.34 -4.81 7.45
CA ALA A 174 -2.04 -4.73 6.18
C ALA A 174 -1.36 -5.57 5.09
N TYR A 175 -0.03 -5.65 5.07
CA TYR A 175 0.70 -6.54 4.17
C TYR A 175 0.37 -8.01 4.45
N THR A 176 0.39 -8.41 5.72
CA THR A 176 -0.01 -9.76 6.15
C THR A 176 -1.44 -10.07 5.73
N GLY A 177 -2.38 -9.21 6.09
CA GLY A 177 -3.81 -9.45 5.87
C GLY A 177 -4.30 -9.31 4.43
N LEU A 178 -3.67 -8.44 3.63
CA LEU A 178 -4.11 -8.17 2.25
C LEU A 178 -3.29 -8.88 1.18
N CYS A 179 -2.06 -9.32 1.50
CA CYS A 179 -1.13 -9.80 0.47
C CYS A 179 -0.56 -11.19 0.73
N LEU A 180 -0.23 -11.57 1.97
CA LEU A 180 0.52 -12.82 2.18
C LEU A 180 -0.23 -14.06 1.68
N ASP A 181 -1.55 -14.13 1.88
CA ASP A 181 -2.39 -15.23 1.36
C ASP A 181 -2.50 -15.27 -0.17
N LEU A 182 -2.10 -14.18 -0.85
CA LEU A 182 -2.06 -14.10 -2.31
C LEU A 182 -0.71 -14.56 -2.90
N VAL A 183 0.29 -14.82 -2.05
CA VAL A 183 1.60 -15.36 -2.45
C VAL A 183 1.45 -16.85 -2.75
N PRO A 184 1.60 -17.29 -4.02
CA PRO A 184 1.40 -18.69 -4.36
C PRO A 184 2.52 -19.56 -3.80
N LEU A 185 2.16 -20.75 -3.31
CA LEU A 185 3.10 -21.78 -2.88
C LEU A 185 3.16 -22.90 -3.94
N VAL A 186 4.35 -23.22 -4.43
CA VAL A 186 4.58 -24.38 -5.30
C VAL A 186 5.41 -25.39 -4.52
N LYS A 187 4.79 -26.53 -4.16
CA LYS A 187 5.41 -27.56 -3.31
C LYS A 187 5.92 -26.99 -1.97
N GLY A 188 5.18 -26.05 -1.39
CA GLY A 188 5.53 -25.37 -0.13
C GLY A 188 6.53 -24.23 -0.27
N VAL A 189 7.03 -23.93 -1.48
CA VAL A 189 7.97 -22.82 -1.71
C VAL A 189 7.23 -21.59 -2.23
N PRO A 190 7.38 -20.42 -1.60
CA PRO A 190 6.74 -19.18 -2.07
C PRO A 190 7.23 -18.80 -3.46
N GLN A 191 6.35 -18.16 -4.23
CA GLN A 191 6.63 -17.63 -5.56
C GLN A 191 6.37 -16.14 -5.60
N ALA A 192 7.15 -15.39 -6.39
CA ALA A 192 6.88 -13.98 -6.61
C ALA A 192 5.50 -13.78 -7.24
N THR A 193 4.80 -12.70 -6.89
CA THR A 193 3.46 -12.42 -7.39
C THR A 193 3.22 -10.93 -7.58
N ALA A 194 2.42 -10.59 -8.59
CA ALA A 194 1.93 -9.23 -8.81
C ALA A 194 0.51 -9.01 -8.26
N LYS A 195 -0.10 -10.03 -7.63
CA LYS A 195 -1.49 -9.96 -7.13
C LYS A 195 -1.69 -8.91 -6.04
N CYS A 196 -0.62 -8.46 -5.38
CA CYS A 196 -0.71 -7.44 -4.34
C CYS A 196 -0.40 -6.02 -4.85
N ALA A 197 -0.12 -5.89 -6.15
CA ALA A 197 0.15 -4.61 -6.77
C ALA A 197 -1.13 -3.73 -6.77
N PRO A 198 -0.97 -2.40 -6.81
CA PRO A 198 0.28 -1.66 -6.79
C PRO A 198 0.82 -1.38 -5.38
N VAL A 199 0.14 -1.82 -4.32
CA VAL A 199 0.49 -1.49 -2.93
C VAL A 199 1.72 -2.26 -2.47
N TYR A 200 1.76 -3.56 -2.75
CA TYR A 200 2.85 -4.45 -2.34
C TYR A 200 3.39 -5.25 -3.52
N TYR A 201 4.71 -5.42 -3.54
CA TYR A 201 5.43 -6.25 -4.51
C TYR A 201 6.27 -7.30 -3.79
N PRO A 202 5.69 -8.46 -3.43
CA PRO A 202 6.43 -9.55 -2.82
C PRO A 202 7.34 -10.26 -3.84
N TYR A 203 8.60 -10.40 -3.47
CA TYR A 203 9.63 -11.16 -4.17
C TYR A 203 10.09 -12.34 -3.33
N VAL A 204 10.78 -13.29 -3.97
CA VAL A 204 11.33 -14.46 -3.30
C VAL A 204 12.82 -14.52 -3.60
N ALA A 205 13.63 -14.69 -2.57
CA ALA A 205 15.07 -14.88 -2.70
C ALA A 205 15.36 -16.37 -2.94
N ASN A 206 16.10 -16.67 -4.02
CA ASN A 206 16.55 -18.02 -4.32
C ASN A 206 18.08 -18.11 -4.34
N ALA A 207 18.64 -19.16 -3.73
CA ALA A 207 20.09 -19.39 -3.71
C ALA A 207 20.71 -19.55 -5.11
N LYS A 208 19.90 -19.93 -6.11
CA LYS A 208 20.32 -20.07 -7.51
C LYS A 208 20.32 -18.75 -8.28
N ASP A 209 19.67 -17.71 -7.76
CA ASP A 209 19.58 -16.44 -8.47
C ASP A 209 20.94 -15.73 -8.46
N ALA A 210 21.32 -15.13 -9.59
CA ALA A 210 22.54 -14.34 -9.67
C ALA A 210 22.43 -13.00 -8.92
N ASP A 211 21.20 -12.60 -8.56
CA ASP A 211 20.85 -11.31 -8.00
C ASP A 211 21.52 -11.01 -6.64
N ALA A 212 22.17 -9.85 -6.57
CA ALA A 212 22.94 -9.44 -5.40
C ALA A 212 22.08 -9.21 -4.17
N LEU A 213 20.87 -8.64 -4.34
CA LEU A 213 19.95 -8.38 -3.23
C LEU A 213 19.40 -9.68 -2.65
N ALA A 214 18.95 -10.61 -3.49
CA ALA A 214 18.49 -11.94 -3.08
C ALA A 214 19.61 -12.71 -2.35
N LYS A 215 20.85 -12.64 -2.85
CA LYS A 215 22.02 -13.22 -2.16
C LYS A 215 22.28 -12.57 -0.82
N LEU A 216 22.16 -11.26 -0.72
CA LEU A 216 22.35 -10.54 0.55
C LEU A 216 21.30 -10.98 1.57
N ILE A 217 20.03 -11.02 1.19
CA ILE A 217 18.91 -11.43 2.04
C ILE A 217 19.03 -12.89 2.48
N GLY A 218 19.30 -13.80 1.53
CA GLY A 218 19.36 -15.24 1.81
C GLY A 218 20.62 -15.72 2.53
N ASN A 219 21.68 -14.90 2.56
CA ASN A 219 22.90 -15.18 3.34
C ASN A 219 23.01 -14.34 4.62
N HIS A 220 22.03 -13.48 4.93
CA HIS A 220 22.05 -12.64 6.12
C HIS A 220 21.83 -13.47 7.40
N ASP A 221 22.50 -13.07 8.47
CA ASP A 221 22.41 -13.70 9.79
C ASP A 221 21.39 -12.95 10.67
N TYR A 222 20.16 -13.45 10.65
CA TYR A 222 19.02 -12.81 11.34
C TYR A 222 19.08 -12.92 12.87
N LYS A 223 19.88 -13.83 13.43
CA LYS A 223 20.01 -14.03 14.89
C LYS A 223 20.74 -12.89 15.58
N LYS A 224 21.73 -12.29 14.92
CA LYS A 224 22.58 -11.24 15.51
C LYS A 224 21.86 -9.90 15.74
N GLY A 225 20.63 -9.75 15.24
CA GLY A 225 19.81 -8.55 15.43
C GLY A 225 18.94 -8.54 16.70
N GLY A 226 18.96 -9.60 17.52
CA GLY A 226 18.14 -9.68 18.74
C GLY A 226 16.72 -10.25 18.54
N GLY A 227 16.47 -10.95 17.43
CA GLY A 227 15.19 -11.62 17.19
C GLY A 227 15.04 -12.90 18.02
N SER A 228 13.91 -13.04 18.71
CA SER A 228 13.44 -14.34 19.18
C SER A 228 12.87 -15.11 17.98
N HIS A 229 13.34 -16.36 17.79
CA HIS A 229 12.78 -17.43 16.93
C HIS A 229 13.38 -17.72 15.53
N ALA A 230 13.27 -19.01 15.18
CA ALA A 230 13.85 -19.80 14.08
C ALA A 230 15.39 -19.94 14.08
N ALA A 231 15.91 -20.90 14.86
CA ALA A 231 17.35 -21.18 14.93
C ALA A 231 17.98 -21.60 13.59
N ASP A 232 17.16 -22.06 12.65
CA ASP A 232 17.52 -22.49 11.30
C ASP A 232 17.45 -21.37 10.26
N TYR A 233 16.96 -20.17 10.59
CA TYR A 233 16.80 -19.08 9.62
C TYR A 233 18.07 -18.22 9.44
N ALA A 234 19.21 -18.61 10.01
CA ALA A 234 20.41 -17.79 10.02
C ALA A 234 21.66 -18.58 9.59
N PRO A 235 22.06 -18.52 8.30
CA PRO A 235 21.37 -17.86 7.18
C PRO A 235 20.35 -18.77 6.45
N PRO A 236 19.29 -18.21 5.84
CA PRO A 236 18.20 -19.00 5.23
C PRO A 236 18.67 -19.99 4.15
N PHE A 237 19.59 -19.59 3.27
CA PHE A 237 20.07 -20.44 2.19
C PHE A 237 20.86 -21.66 2.68
N ALA A 238 21.53 -21.56 3.83
CA ALA A 238 22.21 -22.71 4.44
C ALA A 238 21.20 -23.80 4.86
N SER A 239 19.97 -23.39 5.19
CA SER A 239 18.84 -24.26 5.54
C SER A 239 17.90 -24.54 4.37
N LYS A 240 18.28 -24.16 3.14
CA LYS A 240 17.49 -24.34 1.91
C LYS A 240 16.13 -23.62 1.92
N LEU A 241 16.01 -22.52 2.65
CA LEU A 241 14.80 -21.70 2.74
C LEU A 241 14.79 -20.60 1.67
N HIS A 242 13.61 -20.10 1.32
CA HIS A 242 13.41 -19.03 0.32
C HIS A 242 12.72 -17.82 0.96
N PRO A 243 13.49 -16.88 1.52
CA PRO A 243 12.95 -15.66 2.11
C PRO A 243 12.05 -14.92 1.14
N THR A 244 10.88 -14.53 1.61
CA THR A 244 10.01 -13.62 0.86
C THR A 244 10.35 -12.21 1.29
N PHE A 245 10.37 -11.25 0.37
CA PHE A 245 10.73 -9.88 0.71
C PHE A 245 10.01 -8.84 -0.13
N ALA A 246 9.74 -7.70 0.48
CA ALA A 246 9.19 -6.52 -0.19
C ALA A 246 10.22 -5.39 -0.13
N VAL A 247 10.49 -4.77 -1.28
CA VAL A 247 11.39 -3.61 -1.35
C VAL A 247 10.56 -2.35 -1.16
N LEU A 248 10.95 -1.51 -0.20
CA LEU A 248 10.29 -0.23 0.09
C LEU A 248 11.01 0.90 -0.67
N PRO A 249 10.38 2.09 -0.82
CA PRO A 249 11.06 3.27 -1.33
C PRO A 249 12.31 3.55 -0.50
N PRO A 250 13.45 3.88 -1.12
CA PRO A 250 14.69 4.09 -0.40
C PRO A 250 14.73 5.46 0.28
N LEU A 251 15.36 5.52 1.46
CA LEU A 251 15.73 6.79 2.08
C LEU A 251 17.09 7.21 1.51
N LYS A 252 17.07 8.05 0.46
CA LYS A 252 18.26 8.44 -0.31
C LYS A 252 18.99 7.21 -0.87
N ASP A 253 20.20 6.92 -0.38
CA ASP A 253 21.05 5.80 -0.76
C ASP A 253 20.89 4.58 0.18
N VAL A 254 19.93 4.62 1.10
CA VAL A 254 19.59 3.50 1.98
C VAL A 254 18.40 2.74 1.41
N LEU A 255 18.65 1.50 0.98
CA LEU A 255 17.61 0.57 0.60
C LEU A 255 16.96 -0.03 1.86
N LEU A 256 15.64 -0.02 1.90
CA LEU A 256 14.85 -0.63 2.97
C LEU A 256 14.09 -1.83 2.43
N VAL A 257 14.22 -2.98 3.08
CA VAL A 257 13.55 -4.22 2.68
C VAL A 257 12.86 -4.84 3.88
N ARG A 258 11.60 -5.23 3.71
CA ARG A 258 10.88 -6.12 4.62
C ARG A 258 11.17 -7.56 4.21
N VAL A 259 11.61 -8.41 5.12
CA VAL A 259 11.86 -9.84 4.88
C VAL A 259 10.96 -10.67 5.79
N ASP A 260 10.28 -11.65 5.20
CA ASP A 260 9.37 -12.56 5.89
C ASP A 260 9.69 -14.02 5.52
N ASP A 261 9.33 -14.90 6.45
CA ASP A 261 9.44 -16.35 6.29
C ASP A 261 8.06 -16.97 6.13
N LEU A 262 7.75 -17.48 4.94
CA LEU A 262 6.44 -18.06 4.62
C LEU A 262 6.44 -19.59 4.53
N GLU A 263 7.60 -20.24 4.70
CA GLU A 263 7.72 -21.70 4.55
C GLU A 263 7.44 -22.49 5.83
N GLY A 264 7.12 -21.81 6.93
CA GLY A 264 6.92 -22.41 8.24
C GLY A 264 5.51 -22.94 8.54
N GLY A 265 4.53 -22.75 7.64
CA GLY A 265 3.11 -23.01 7.90
C GLY A 265 2.68 -24.47 8.16
N ASN A 266 3.61 -25.44 8.18
CA ASN A 266 3.32 -26.87 8.38
C ASN A 266 3.79 -27.41 9.75
N GLU A 267 3.87 -26.57 10.79
CA GLU A 267 4.19 -26.91 12.20
C GLU A 267 5.55 -27.56 12.49
N LYS A 268 6.37 -27.87 11.48
CA LYS A 268 7.65 -28.59 11.68
C LYS A 268 8.82 -27.70 12.13
N ARG A 269 8.67 -26.38 12.12
CA ARG A 269 9.70 -25.43 12.54
C ARG A 269 9.11 -24.10 12.96
N ASP A 270 9.84 -23.40 13.83
CA ASP A 270 9.57 -22.00 14.14
C ASP A 270 9.74 -21.13 12.88
N VAL A 271 8.93 -20.07 12.79
CA VAL A 271 8.95 -19.11 11.69
C VAL A 271 9.66 -17.84 12.15
N MET A 272 10.50 -17.26 11.29
CA MET A 272 11.05 -15.94 11.58
C MET A 272 9.92 -14.90 11.57
N SER A 273 9.70 -14.20 12.69
CA SER A 273 8.89 -12.99 12.69
C SER A 273 9.58 -11.97 11.77
N GLY A 274 8.88 -11.53 10.73
CA GLY A 274 9.57 -10.78 9.67
C GLY A 274 10.25 -9.52 10.19
N VAL A 275 11.25 -9.04 9.44
CA VAL A 275 12.18 -8.01 9.86
C VAL A 275 12.35 -6.94 8.80
N PHE A 276 12.76 -5.73 9.18
CA PHE A 276 13.24 -4.73 8.23
C PHE A 276 14.77 -4.74 8.20
N LEU A 277 15.35 -4.81 7.00
CA LEU A 277 16.78 -4.63 6.75
C LEU A 277 17.04 -3.28 6.12
N ALA A 278 17.95 -2.51 6.73
CA ALA A 278 18.54 -1.33 6.12
C ALA A 278 19.83 -1.74 5.40
N ILE A 279 19.94 -1.40 4.12
CA ILE A 279 21.07 -1.77 3.26
C ILE A 279 21.66 -0.49 2.67
N LYS A 280 22.97 -0.30 2.88
CA LYS A 280 23.74 0.83 2.35
C LYS A 280 25.08 0.30 1.84
N ASP A 281 25.56 0.82 0.71
CA ASP A 281 26.81 0.40 0.08
C ASP A 281 26.90 -1.13 -0.16
N GLY A 282 25.77 -1.76 -0.51
CA GLY A 282 25.68 -3.19 -0.79
C GLY A 282 25.78 -4.11 0.43
N LYS A 283 25.69 -3.57 1.65
CA LYS A 283 25.76 -4.32 2.91
C LYS A 283 24.55 -4.03 3.78
N VAL A 284 24.10 -5.02 4.54
CA VAL A 284 23.12 -4.80 5.62
C VAL A 284 23.80 -3.97 6.70
N THR A 285 23.33 -2.75 6.91
CA THR A 285 23.84 -1.85 7.94
C THR A 285 23.07 -1.95 9.23
N ASP A 286 21.78 -2.29 9.20
CA ASP A 286 20.98 -2.48 10.41
C ASP A 286 19.76 -3.38 10.18
N GLN A 287 19.20 -3.89 11.28
CA GLN A 287 18.01 -4.73 11.29
C GLN A 287 17.05 -4.27 12.38
N LEU A 288 15.77 -4.14 12.03
CA LEU A 288 14.70 -3.82 12.95
C LEU A 288 13.71 -5.00 13.04
N ASN A 289 13.56 -5.55 14.23
CA ASN A 289 12.76 -6.75 14.53
C ASN A 289 11.40 -6.43 15.17
N GLU A 290 10.82 -5.29 14.78
CA GLU A 290 9.60 -4.78 15.41
C GLU A 290 8.42 -4.87 14.44
N GLY A 291 7.27 -5.31 14.97
CA GLY A 291 6.00 -5.26 14.26
C GLY A 291 5.47 -3.83 14.24
N CYS A 292 5.88 -3.03 13.26
CA CYS A 292 5.44 -1.65 13.13
C CYS A 292 5.13 -1.24 11.69
N THR A 293 4.48 -0.09 11.54
CA THR A 293 4.27 0.55 10.25
C THR A 293 5.43 1.48 9.95
N ILE A 294 6.08 1.32 8.79
CA ILE A 294 7.05 2.32 8.32
C ILE A 294 6.28 3.45 7.65
N ASP A 295 6.26 4.64 8.24
CA ASP A 295 5.61 5.81 7.67
C ASP A 295 6.43 6.43 6.51
N THR A 296 5.86 7.43 5.83
CA THR A 296 6.51 8.16 4.73
C THR A 296 7.75 8.96 5.14
N ALA A 297 7.92 9.20 6.43
CA ALA A 297 9.09 9.85 7.01
C ALA A 297 10.06 8.82 7.61
N TYR A 298 9.90 7.53 7.24
CA TYR A 298 10.72 6.40 7.66
C TYR A 298 10.76 6.18 9.18
N ASN A 299 9.68 6.55 9.88
CA ASN A 299 9.48 6.17 11.27
C ASN A 299 8.80 4.81 11.35
N CYS A 300 9.27 3.96 12.24
CA CYS A 300 8.56 2.79 12.74
C CYS A 300 7.52 3.27 13.76
N VAL A 301 6.26 3.17 13.39
CA VAL A 301 5.10 3.60 14.18
C VAL A 301 4.36 2.37 14.69
N ASP A 302 4.14 2.29 16.00
CA ASP A 302 3.38 1.19 16.60
C ASP A 302 1.86 1.32 16.37
N ALA A 303 1.11 0.37 16.91
CA ALA A 303 -0.34 0.33 16.78
C ALA A 303 -1.06 1.53 17.44
N ASP A 304 -0.46 2.16 18.44
CA ASP A 304 -1.00 3.34 19.14
C ASP A 304 -0.64 4.66 18.43
N GLY A 305 0.11 4.58 17.32
CA GLY A 305 0.56 5.75 16.58
C GLY A 305 1.82 6.40 17.15
N LYS A 306 2.47 5.79 18.16
CA LYS A 306 3.72 6.31 18.72
C LYS A 306 4.89 5.89 17.83
N LYS A 307 5.76 6.86 17.54
CA LYS A 307 7.00 6.64 16.79
C LYS A 307 8.04 6.00 17.72
N GLN A 308 8.49 4.80 17.38
CA GLN A 308 9.42 4.01 18.18
C GLN A 308 10.85 4.08 17.65
N TYR A 309 11.02 4.07 16.33
CA TYR A 309 12.32 4.15 15.67
C TYR A 309 12.25 5.03 14.44
N GLN A 310 13.39 5.57 14.01
CA GLN A 310 13.53 6.29 12.75
C GLN A 310 14.72 5.73 11.97
N LEU A 311 14.53 5.41 10.70
CA LEU A 311 15.64 5.10 9.80
C LEU A 311 16.39 6.39 9.47
N LEU A 312 17.70 6.38 9.69
CA LEU A 312 18.59 7.48 9.34
C LEU A 312 19.31 7.21 8.01
N GLU A 313 19.79 8.27 7.38
CA GLU A 313 20.59 8.21 6.14
C GLU A 313 21.91 7.44 6.31
N SER A 314 22.35 7.21 7.56
CA SER A 314 23.47 6.31 7.86
C SER A 314 23.13 4.83 7.64
N GLY A 315 21.87 4.50 7.33
CA GLY A 315 21.38 3.13 7.26
C GLY A 315 21.16 2.49 8.63
N LYS A 316 20.97 3.29 9.68
CA LYS A 316 20.75 2.82 11.06
C LYS A 316 19.36 3.21 11.56
N PHE A 317 18.73 2.35 12.34
CA PHE A 317 17.51 2.66 13.06
C PHE A 317 17.85 3.28 14.40
N LYS A 318 17.38 4.51 14.62
CA LYS A 318 17.52 5.21 15.90
C LYS A 318 16.24 5.06 16.71
N LYS A 319 16.35 4.52 17.92
CA LYS A 319 15.24 4.50 18.89
C LYS A 319 14.85 5.93 19.27
N LEU A 320 13.56 6.20 19.27
CA LEU A 320 12.97 7.48 19.64
C LEU A 320 12.48 7.46 21.10
N PRO A 321 12.37 8.62 21.77
CA PRO A 321 11.84 8.73 23.14
C PRO A 321 10.37 8.28 23.26
#